data_AF-R4UA32-F1
#
_entry.id   AF-R4UA32-F1
#
_cell.length_a   1.000
_cell.length_b   1.000
_cell.length_c   1.000
_cell.angle_alpha   90.00
_cell.angle_beta   90.00
_cell.angle_gamma   90.00
#
_symmetry.space_group_name_H-M   'P 1'
#
loop_
_entity.id
_entity.type
_entity.pdbx_description
1 polymer ?
#
loop_
_entity_poly.entity_id
_entity_poly.type
_entity_poly.pdbx_seq_one_letter_code
_entity_poly.pdbx_strand_id
1 'polypeptide(L)'
;MSQQNIKQMYEDIKSQLKLIIDNEKITDSTNPIMIVYEHLQNLRYSGRVVDVTDFTNKLNIILADSYKTLSLRISGLLTSIRELAYSYFKEKVDTKSYYVILEEESKKFLKDTYGNKLKDIDFIFILYHMTILLQKALMSISSRKLSEVTV
;
A
#
# COMPACT_ATOMS: atom_id res chain seq x y z
N MET A 1 23.69 12.28 -21.47
CA MET A 1 23.62 11.39 -20.29
C MET A 1 22.30 11.48 -19.50
N SER A 2 21.38 12.43 -19.76
CA SER A 2 20.16 12.63 -18.95
C SER A 2 18.97 11.70 -19.28
N GLN A 3 18.66 11.44 -20.55
CA GLN A 3 17.46 10.67 -20.93
C GLN A 3 17.56 9.17 -20.61
N GLN A 4 18.77 8.60 -20.64
CA GLN A 4 19.00 7.18 -20.34
C GLN A 4 18.72 6.85 -18.87
N ASN A 5 19.04 7.79 -17.96
CA ASN A 5 18.77 7.65 -16.53
C ASN A 5 17.26 7.73 -16.22
N ILE A 6 16.51 8.63 -16.87
CA ILE A 6 15.05 8.69 -16.71
C ILE A 6 14.39 7.38 -17.14
N LYS A 7 14.81 6.84 -18.29
CA LYS A 7 14.26 5.57 -18.81
C LYS A 7 14.50 4.43 -17.82
N GLN A 8 15.71 4.34 -17.27
CA GLN A 8 16.03 3.29 -16.30
C GLN A 8 15.18 3.42 -15.03
N MET A 9 15.14 4.61 -14.41
CA MET A 9 14.34 4.86 -13.21
C MET A 9 12.86 4.55 -13.44
N TYR A 10 12.31 4.95 -14.59
CA TYR A 10 10.94 4.63 -14.97
C TYR A 10 10.71 3.13 -15.06
N GLU A 11 11.53 2.40 -15.83
CA GLU A 11 11.34 0.96 -16.02
C GLU A 11 11.56 0.17 -14.71
N ASP A 12 12.46 0.61 -13.84
CA ASP A 12 12.69 -0.02 -12.53
C ASP A 12 11.43 0.04 -11.66
N ILE A 13 10.87 1.24 -11.44
CA ILE A 13 9.65 1.41 -10.64
C ILE A 13 8.45 0.74 -11.30
N LYS A 14 8.28 0.91 -12.61
CA LYS A 14 7.18 0.32 -13.38
C LYS A 14 7.19 -1.21 -13.28
N SER A 15 8.37 -1.84 -13.39
CA SER A 15 8.50 -3.29 -13.31
C SER A 15 8.14 -3.80 -11.90
N GLN A 16 8.50 -3.06 -10.87
CA GLN A 16 8.15 -3.39 -9.47
C GLN A 16 6.65 -3.28 -9.21
N LEU A 17 6.02 -2.18 -9.66
CA LEU A 17 4.58 -2.00 -9.55
C LEU A 17 3.81 -3.07 -10.32
N LYS A 18 4.25 -3.37 -11.55
CA LYS A 18 3.63 -4.41 -12.37
C LYS A 18 3.75 -5.79 -11.73
N LEU A 19 4.89 -6.11 -11.14
CA LEU A 19 5.08 -7.37 -10.41
C LEU A 19 4.06 -7.52 -9.26
N ILE A 20 3.79 -6.45 -8.51
CA ILE A 20 2.77 -6.45 -7.46
C ILE A 20 1.37 -6.64 -8.08
N ILE A 21 1.04 -5.86 -9.11
CA ILE A 21 -0.27 -5.91 -9.78
C ILE A 21 -0.58 -7.32 -10.29
N ASP A 22 0.39 -7.96 -10.95
CA ASP A 22 0.24 -9.29 -11.53
C ASP A 22 0.13 -10.36 -10.44
N ASN A 23 0.97 -10.31 -9.39
CA ASN A 23 0.97 -11.30 -8.31
C ASN A 23 -0.26 -11.20 -7.40
N GLU A 24 -0.63 -9.99 -7.00
CA GLU A 24 -1.78 -9.71 -6.13
C GLU A 24 -3.11 -9.66 -6.92
N LYS A 25 -3.06 -9.83 -8.25
CA LYS A 25 -4.21 -9.80 -9.16
C LYS A 25 -5.05 -8.53 -9.01
N ILE A 26 -4.39 -7.38 -8.96
CA ILE A 26 -5.04 -6.08 -8.78
C ILE A 26 -5.76 -5.69 -10.07
N THR A 27 -7.09 -5.70 -10.03
CA THR A 27 -7.94 -5.28 -11.17
C THR A 27 -8.67 -3.96 -10.94
N ASP A 28 -8.71 -3.49 -9.69
CA ASP A 28 -9.43 -2.28 -9.30
C ASP A 28 -8.55 -1.03 -9.53
N SER A 29 -9.07 -0.08 -10.31
CA SER A 29 -8.40 1.19 -10.60
C SER A 29 -8.30 2.12 -9.38
N THR A 30 -9.10 1.87 -8.34
CA THR A 30 -9.01 2.62 -7.07
C THR A 30 -7.96 2.06 -6.12
N ASN A 31 -7.30 0.95 -6.48
CA ASN A 31 -6.23 0.38 -5.68
C ASN A 31 -5.00 1.34 -5.67
N PRO A 32 -4.44 1.67 -4.49
CA PRO A 32 -3.29 2.58 -4.38
C PRO A 32 -2.08 2.20 -5.24
N ILE A 33 -1.79 0.90 -5.42
CA ILE A 33 -0.70 0.43 -6.29
C ILE A 33 -1.02 0.71 -7.77
N MET A 34 -2.25 0.47 -8.20
CA MET A 34 -2.71 0.75 -9.56
C MET A 34 -2.66 2.25 -9.86
N ILE A 35 -3.10 3.08 -8.91
CA ILE A 35 -3.05 4.55 -9.04
C ILE A 35 -1.59 5.03 -9.24
N VAL A 36 -0.65 4.52 -8.45
CA VAL A 36 0.77 4.87 -8.62
C VAL A 36 1.29 4.44 -9.99
N TYR A 37 0.91 3.24 -10.45
CA TYR A 37 1.28 2.72 -11.77
C TYR A 37 0.73 3.58 -12.92
N GLU A 38 -0.53 4.00 -12.85
CA GLU A 38 -1.15 4.90 -13.83
C GLU A 38 -0.50 6.29 -13.81
N HIS A 39 -0.25 6.86 -12.62
CA HIS A 39 0.43 8.14 -12.47
C HIS A 39 1.86 8.11 -13.02
N LEU A 40 2.60 7.02 -12.81
CA LEU A 40 3.94 6.83 -13.36
C LEU A 40 3.93 6.77 -14.90
N GLN A 41 2.96 6.05 -15.49
CA GLN A 41 2.79 6.03 -16.94
C GLN A 41 2.50 7.43 -17.48
N ASN A 42 1.56 8.15 -16.86
CA ASN A 42 1.23 9.52 -17.23
C ASN A 42 2.44 10.45 -17.11
N LEU A 43 3.27 10.30 -16.08
CA LEU A 43 4.49 11.07 -15.93
C LEU A 43 5.42 10.86 -17.13
N ARG A 44 5.62 9.61 -17.56
CA ARG A 44 6.52 9.27 -18.68
C ARG A 44 6.01 9.76 -20.03
N TYR A 45 4.70 9.69 -20.26
CA TYR A 45 4.09 10.04 -21.55
C TYR A 45 3.59 11.48 -21.62
N SER A 46 3.58 12.20 -20.49
CA SER A 46 3.36 13.64 -20.51
C SER A 46 4.56 14.35 -21.12
N GLY A 47 4.33 15.22 -22.11
CA GLY A 47 5.37 16.11 -22.66
C GLY A 47 5.91 17.15 -21.67
N ARG A 48 5.66 16.97 -20.36
CA ARG A 48 5.93 17.91 -19.27
C ARG A 48 7.21 17.56 -18.50
N VAL A 49 7.92 16.49 -18.83
CA VAL A 49 9.19 16.12 -18.18
C VAL A 49 10.35 16.76 -18.94
N VAL A 50 11.01 17.73 -18.30
CA VAL A 50 12.06 18.53 -18.94
C VAL A 50 13.44 17.89 -18.77
N ASP A 51 13.73 17.35 -17.59
CA ASP A 51 15.01 16.71 -17.26
C ASP A 51 14.89 15.66 -16.13
N VAL A 52 16.03 15.09 -15.72
CA VAL A 52 16.11 14.04 -14.68
C VAL A 52 15.63 14.55 -13.32
N THR A 53 15.96 15.80 -12.98
CA THR A 53 15.60 16.41 -11.70
C THR A 53 14.09 16.59 -11.62
N ASP A 54 13.48 17.12 -12.67
CA ASP A 54 12.04 17.29 -12.78
C ASP A 54 11.30 15.93 -12.73
N PHE A 55 11.81 14.91 -13.44
CA PHE A 55 11.27 13.55 -13.35
C PHE A 55 11.32 13.00 -11.92
N THR A 56 12.48 13.12 -11.26
CA THR A 56 12.71 12.61 -9.91
C THR A 56 11.80 13.30 -8.90
N ASN A 57 11.66 14.63 -8.99
CA ASN A 57 10.77 15.39 -8.11
C ASN A 57 9.32 14.96 -8.28
N LYS A 58 8.84 14.82 -9.52
CA LYS A 58 7.47 14.37 -9.79
C LYS A 58 7.22 12.94 -9.33
N LEU A 59 8.18 12.04 -9.54
CA LEU A 59 8.11 10.67 -9.01
C LEU A 59 8.01 10.66 -7.49
N ASN A 60 8.85 11.44 -6.81
CA ASN A 60 8.83 11.54 -5.35
C ASN A 60 7.48 12.07 -4.83
N ILE A 61 6.86 13.03 -5.53
CA ILE A 61 5.51 13.51 -5.19
C ILE A 61 4.49 12.38 -5.30
N ILE A 62 4.48 11.62 -6.41
CA ILE A 62 3.57 10.49 -6.61
C ILE A 62 3.71 9.45 -5.47
N LEU A 63 4.95 9.12 -5.11
CA LEU A 63 5.23 8.14 -4.06
C LEU A 63 4.84 8.69 -2.67
N ALA A 64 5.13 9.96 -2.38
CA ALA A 64 4.79 10.59 -1.11
C ALA A 64 3.27 10.69 -0.91
N ASP A 65 2.52 11.04 -1.96
CA ASP A 65 1.05 11.10 -1.91
C ASP A 65 0.44 9.71 -1.66
N SER A 66 0.98 8.67 -2.29
CA SER A 66 0.56 7.28 -2.05
C SER A 66 0.85 6.84 -0.62
N TYR A 67 2.06 7.13 -0.11
CA TYR A 67 2.44 6.83 1.27
C TYR A 67 1.50 7.50 2.27
N LYS A 68 1.21 8.80 2.08
CA LYS A 68 0.30 9.56 2.94
C LYS A 68 -1.11 8.99 2.91
N THR A 69 -1.62 8.66 1.72
CA THR A 69 -2.94 8.08 1.54
C THR A 69 -3.08 6.74 2.25
N LEU A 70 -2.11 5.84 2.08
CA LEU A 70 -2.08 4.54 2.75
C LEU A 70 -1.96 4.69 4.27
N SER A 71 -1.12 5.61 4.76
CA SER A 71 -0.95 5.88 6.19
C SER A 71 -2.25 6.37 6.85
N LEU A 72 -2.97 7.27 6.17
CA LEU A 72 -4.28 7.74 6.62
C LEU A 72 -5.32 6.61 6.64
N ARG A 73 -5.32 5.77 5.60
CA ARG A 73 -6.21 4.60 5.52
C ARG A 73 -5.95 3.61 6.66
N ILE A 74 -4.69 3.30 6.96
CA ILE A 74 -4.31 2.45 8.10
C ILE A 74 -4.83 3.03 9.41
N SER A 75 -4.62 4.33 9.64
CA SER A 75 -5.08 5.01 10.85
C SER A 75 -6.60 4.94 11.00
N GLY A 76 -7.34 5.13 9.90
CA GLY A 76 -8.80 4.97 9.87
C GLY A 76 -9.23 3.53 10.19
N LEU A 77 -8.63 2.53 9.54
CA LEU A 77 -8.95 1.12 9.77
C LEU A 77 -8.65 0.67 11.21
N LEU A 78 -7.52 1.09 11.79
CA LEU A 78 -7.19 0.81 13.19
C LEU A 78 -8.22 1.42 14.15
N THR A 79 -8.69 2.65 13.85
CA THR A 79 -9.74 3.31 14.63
C THR A 79 -11.03 2.51 14.57
N SER A 80 -11.46 2.09 13.36
CA SER A 80 -12.66 1.28 13.17
C SER A 80 -12.58 -0.08 13.88
N ILE A 81 -11.42 -0.76 13.80
CA ILE A 81 -11.19 -2.03 14.50
C ILE A 81 -11.35 -1.84 16.02
N ARG A 82 -10.70 -0.81 16.58
CA ARG A 82 -10.77 -0.52 18.02
C ARG A 82 -12.21 -0.24 18.46
N GLU A 83 -12.94 0.58 17.71
CA GLU A 83 -14.31 0.96 18.03
C GLU A 83 -15.28 -0.22 17.93
N LEU A 84 -15.20 -1.02 16.87
CA LEU A 84 -16.09 -2.15 16.68
C LEU A 84 -15.79 -3.30 17.66
N ALA A 85 -14.51 -3.62 17.89
CA ALA A 85 -14.14 -4.65 18.86
C ALA A 85 -14.65 -4.30 20.27
N TYR A 86 -14.53 -3.03 20.67
CA TYR A 86 -15.07 -2.58 21.95
C TYR A 86 -16.60 -2.53 21.97
N SER A 87 -17.22 -2.02 20.91
CA SER A 87 -18.68 -1.91 20.83
C SER A 87 -19.34 -3.29 20.94
N TYR A 88 -18.87 -4.25 20.14
CA TYR A 88 -19.45 -5.59 20.02
C TYR A 88 -19.04 -6.53 21.14
N PHE A 89 -17.76 -6.52 21.56
CA PHE A 89 -17.21 -7.54 22.45
C PHE A 89 -16.58 -6.99 23.73
N LYS A 90 -16.55 -5.66 23.91
CA LYS A 90 -15.85 -4.96 25.01
C LYS A 90 -14.34 -5.22 25.04
N GLU A 91 -13.78 -5.69 23.92
CA GLU A 91 -12.34 -5.91 23.75
C GLU A 91 -11.60 -4.58 23.59
N LYS A 92 -10.55 -4.37 24.38
CA LYS A 92 -9.68 -3.19 24.26
C LYS A 92 -8.51 -3.52 23.34
N VAL A 93 -8.48 -2.88 22.17
CA VAL A 93 -7.40 -3.04 21.18
C VAL A 93 -6.36 -1.95 21.37
N ASP A 94 -5.12 -2.34 21.69
CA ASP A 94 -3.96 -1.44 21.63
C ASP A 94 -3.50 -1.30 20.18
N THR A 95 -3.93 -0.21 19.54
CA THR A 95 -3.63 0.07 18.13
C THR A 95 -2.16 0.36 17.88
N LYS A 96 -1.39 0.79 18.89
CA LYS A 96 0.04 1.08 18.73
C LYS A 96 0.84 -0.21 18.62
N SER A 97 0.64 -1.13 19.55
CA SER A 97 1.27 -2.45 19.49
C SER A 97 0.80 -3.24 18.27
N TYR A 98 -0.49 -3.13 17.93
CA TYR A 98 -1.03 -3.81 16.76
C TYR A 98 -0.43 -3.31 15.44
N TYR A 99 -0.19 -2.00 15.31
CA TYR A 99 0.50 -1.43 14.15
C TYR A 99 1.89 -2.05 13.96
N VAL A 100 2.68 -2.17 15.03
CA VAL A 100 4.04 -2.74 14.97
C VAL A 100 4.01 -4.19 14.49
N ILE A 101 3.09 -4.99 15.02
CA ILE A 101 2.90 -6.40 14.60
C ILE A 101 2.56 -6.48 13.11
N LEU A 102 1.64 -5.65 12.64
CA LEU A 102 1.24 -5.62 11.22
C LEU A 102 2.39 -5.19 10.30
N GLU A 103 3.21 -4.25 10.75
CA GLU A 103 4.38 -3.80 10.01
C GLU A 103 5.42 -4.91 9.89
N GLU A 104 5.71 -5.62 10.97
CA GLU A 104 6.63 -6.78 10.98
C GLU A 104 6.11 -7.92 10.09
N GLU A 105 4.82 -8.24 10.18
CA GLU A 105 4.17 -9.24 9.35
C GLU A 105 4.25 -8.87 7.86
N SER A 106 4.04 -7.59 7.53
CA SER A 106 4.12 -7.09 6.15
C SER A 106 5.54 -7.07 5.61
N LYS A 107 6.54 -6.72 6.44
CA LYS A 107 7.96 -6.82 6.08
C LYS A 107 8.37 -8.27 5.82
N LYS A 108 7.89 -9.19 6.64
CA LYS A 108 8.13 -10.63 6.44
C LYS A 108 7.48 -11.11 5.14
N PHE A 109 6.22 -10.78 4.90
CA PHE A 109 5.52 -11.13 3.65
C PHE A 109 6.24 -10.57 2.42
N LEU A 110 6.69 -9.31 2.47
CA LEU A 110 7.48 -8.71 1.41
C LEU A 110 8.73 -9.54 1.10
N LYS A 111 9.52 -9.89 2.14
CA LYS A 111 10.76 -10.64 1.98
C LYS A 111 10.50 -12.05 1.43
N ASP A 112 9.50 -12.73 1.96
CA ASP A 112 9.19 -14.12 1.59
C ASP A 112 8.64 -14.21 0.16
N THR A 113 7.80 -13.24 -0.25
CA THR A 113 7.13 -13.26 -1.56
C THR A 113 7.96 -12.60 -2.67
N TYR A 114 8.62 -11.49 -2.37
CA TYR A 114 9.28 -10.66 -3.38
C TYR A 114 10.80 -10.56 -3.19
N GLY A 115 11.35 -10.95 -2.03
CA GLY A 115 12.76 -10.76 -1.71
C GLY A 115 13.17 -9.30 -1.86
N ASN A 116 14.23 -9.03 -2.63
CA ASN A 116 14.72 -7.67 -2.90
C ASN A 116 14.13 -7.05 -4.18
N LYS A 117 13.13 -7.69 -4.81
CA LYS A 117 12.62 -7.22 -6.11
C LYS A 117 11.90 -5.88 -6.01
N LEU A 118 11.33 -5.52 -4.85
CA LEU A 118 10.56 -4.29 -4.65
C LEU A 118 11.36 -3.18 -3.93
N LYS A 119 12.69 -3.19 -4.00
CA LYS A 119 13.58 -2.32 -3.22
C LYS A 119 13.29 -0.81 -3.33
N ASP A 120 12.68 -0.35 -4.43
CA ASP A 120 12.48 1.08 -4.68
C ASP A 120 11.07 1.54 -4.24
N ILE A 121 10.17 0.60 -3.93
CA ILE A 121 8.78 0.86 -3.51
C ILE A 121 8.35 0.00 -2.31
N ASP A 122 9.30 -0.60 -1.59
CA ASP A 122 9.05 -1.50 -0.47
C ASP A 122 8.18 -0.83 0.61
N PHE A 123 8.47 0.42 0.93
CA PHE A 123 7.74 1.24 1.89
C PHE A 123 6.27 1.45 1.49
N ILE A 124 5.95 1.57 0.20
CA ILE A 124 4.56 1.63 -0.28
C ILE A 124 3.90 0.27 -0.15
N PHE A 125 4.59 -0.80 -0.58
CA PHE A 125 4.06 -2.15 -0.53
C PHE A 125 3.75 -2.60 0.91
N ILE A 126 4.63 -2.30 1.87
CA ILE A 126 4.43 -2.61 3.29
C ILE A 126 3.13 -1.99 3.78
N LEU A 127 2.89 -0.70 3.54
CA LEU A 127 1.66 -0.05 3.95
C LEU A 127 0.44 -0.62 3.22
N TYR A 128 0.56 -0.90 1.92
CA TYR A 128 -0.51 -1.55 1.15
C TYR A 128 -0.90 -2.90 1.75
N HIS A 129 0.07 -3.76 2.05
CA HIS A 129 -0.18 -5.06 2.66
C HIS A 129 -0.81 -4.92 4.06
N MET A 130 -0.35 -3.97 4.87
CA MET A 130 -0.99 -3.66 6.16
C MET A 130 -2.48 -3.31 5.98
N THR A 131 -2.87 -2.57 4.94
CA THR A 131 -4.29 -2.29 4.68
C THR A 131 -5.09 -3.56 4.38
N ILE A 132 -4.52 -4.54 3.67
CA ILE A 132 -5.17 -5.83 3.41
C ILE A 132 -5.40 -6.58 4.71
N LEU A 133 -4.37 -6.68 5.56
CA LEU A 133 -4.46 -7.36 6.85
C LEU A 133 -5.52 -6.72 7.76
N LEU A 134 -5.54 -5.39 7.82
CA LEU A 134 -6.52 -4.63 8.59
C LEU A 134 -7.94 -4.83 8.07
N GLN A 135 -8.15 -4.85 6.75
CA GLN A 135 -9.45 -5.15 6.16
C GLN A 135 -9.91 -6.57 6.52
N LYS A 136 -9.03 -7.57 6.47
CA LYS A 136 -9.32 -8.94 6.92
C LYS A 136 -9.71 -8.98 8.41
N ALA A 137 -8.98 -8.26 9.26
CA ALA A 137 -9.31 -8.16 10.68
C ALA A 137 -10.69 -7.52 10.92
N LEU A 138 -11.01 -6.45 10.19
CA LEU A 138 -12.31 -5.79 10.26
C LEU A 138 -13.45 -6.73 9.83
N MET A 139 -13.28 -7.46 8.72
CA MET A 139 -14.25 -8.47 8.27
C MET A 139 -14.44 -9.60 9.30
N SER A 140 -13.36 -10.01 9.97
CA SER A 140 -13.41 -11.03 11.02
C SER A 140 -14.25 -10.56 12.22
N ILE A 141 -14.07 -9.31 12.65
CA ILE A 141 -14.89 -8.69 13.71
C ILE A 141 -16.37 -8.69 13.32
N SER A 142 -16.70 -8.25 12.11
CA SER A 142 -18.07 -8.26 11.61
C SER A 142 -18.67 -9.66 11.54
N SER A 143 -17.90 -10.64 11.06
CA SER A 143 -18.33 -12.03 10.93
C SER A 143 -18.62 -12.67 12.29
N ARG A 144 -17.72 -12.45 13.27
CA ARG A 144 -17.94 -12.87 14.66
C ARG A 144 -19.22 -12.27 15.22
N LYS A 145 -19.49 -10.99 14.95
CA LYS A 145 -20.70 -10.35 15.47
C LYS A 145 -21.97 -10.95 14.86
N LEU A 146 -21.96 -11.21 13.55
CA LEU A 146 -23.10 -11.84 12.88
C LEU A 146 -23.40 -13.22 13.48
N SER A 147 -22.36 -14.03 13.75
CA SER A 147 -22.55 -15.35 14.34
C SER A 147 -23.15 -15.33 15.76
N GLU A 148 -22.94 -14.27 16.55
CA GLU A 148 -23.59 -14.16 17.87
C GLU A 148 -25.08 -13.82 17.79
N VAL A 149 -25.54 -13.22 16.69
CA VAL A 149 -26.92 -12.74 16.54
C VAL A 149 -27.79 -13.77 15.82
N THR A 150 -27.20 -14.68 15.06
CA THR A 150 -27.92 -15.72 14.32
C THR A 150 -28.01 -17.06 15.07
N VAL A 151 -27.49 -17.13 16.29
CA VAL A 151 -27.58 -18.29 17.21
C VAL A 151 -28.50 -17.93 18.36
#